data_AF-A0A355TRV5-F1
#
_entry.id   AF-A0A355TRV5-F1
#
_cell.length_a   1.000
_cell.length_b   1.000
_cell.length_c   1.000
_cell.angle_alpha   90.00
_cell.angle_beta   90.00
_cell.angle_gamma   90.00
#
_symmetry.space_group_name_H-M   'P 1'
#
loop_
_entity.id
_entity.type
_entity.pdbx_description
1 polymer ?
#
loop_
_entity_poly.entity_id
_entity_poly.type
_entity_poly.pdbx_seq_one_letter_code
_entity_poly.pdbx_strand_id
1 'polypeptide(L)'
;MIDGDPHQFLDTVYTGQDIVYVYGGVKYWFQGYNRPSGGFHMEVYQYEPSKEGAVWEVDLEDEMECLKAFLAAPIFNGATFWEAEKDITWVDD
;
A
#
# COMPACT_ATOMS: atom_id res chain seq x y z
N MET A 1 4.42 3.65 14.25
CA MET A 1 4.12 4.46 15.44
C MET A 1 2.64 4.81 15.37
N ILE A 2 1.94 5.04 16.48
CA ILE A 2 0.59 5.61 16.41
C ILE A 2 0.75 7.10 16.04
N ASP A 3 0.03 7.57 15.02
CA ASP A 3 0.10 8.94 14.45
C ASP A 3 1.37 9.26 13.64
N GLY A 4 1.85 8.30 12.83
CA GLY A 4 2.91 8.54 11.85
C GLY A 4 2.57 9.63 10.85
N ASP A 5 3.56 10.44 10.49
CA ASP A 5 3.47 11.41 9.40
C ASP A 5 3.18 10.67 8.08
N PRO A 6 2.15 11.05 7.28
CA PRO A 6 1.92 10.52 5.95
C PRO A 6 3.16 10.55 5.05
N HIS A 7 4.09 11.48 5.28
CA HIS A 7 5.39 11.50 4.60
C HIS A 7 6.27 10.28 4.93
N GLN A 8 6.22 9.74 6.16
CA GLN A 8 6.92 8.50 6.51
C GLN A 8 6.25 7.28 5.89
N PHE A 9 4.93 7.26 5.80
CA PHE A 9 4.19 6.22 5.08
C PHE A 9 4.62 6.18 3.60
N LEU A 10 4.71 7.37 2.99
CA LEU A 10 5.20 7.51 1.63
C LEU A 10 6.63 6.99 1.50
N ASP A 11 7.57 7.35 2.38
CA ASP A 11 8.95 6.86 2.31
C ASP A 11 9.04 5.32 2.38
N THR A 12 8.21 4.68 3.21
CA THR A 12 8.12 3.22 3.30
C THR A 12 7.54 2.61 2.01
N VAL A 13 6.47 3.19 1.47
CA VAL A 13 5.88 2.75 0.20
C VAL A 13 6.82 3.01 -0.99
N TYR A 14 7.55 4.12 -1.00
CA TYR A 14 8.56 4.49 -2.00
C TYR A 14 9.74 3.51 -2.02
N THR A 15 9.99 2.80 -0.93
CA THR A 15 11.04 1.78 -0.81
C THR A 15 10.51 0.35 -0.97
N GLY A 16 9.21 0.20 -1.26
CA GLY A 16 8.54 -1.08 -1.39
C GLY A 16 8.48 -1.89 -0.09
N GLN A 17 8.82 -1.28 1.05
CA GLN A 17 8.80 -1.94 2.35
C GLN A 17 7.37 -2.24 2.78
N ASP A 18 7.20 -3.31 3.53
CA ASP A 18 5.91 -3.72 4.04
C ASP A 18 5.40 -2.75 5.10
N ILE A 19 4.12 -2.39 5.01
CA ILE A 19 3.52 -1.40 5.90
C ILE A 19 2.05 -1.71 6.18
N VAL A 20 1.67 -1.58 7.46
CA VAL A 20 0.29 -1.70 7.90
C VAL A 20 -0.30 -0.30 8.10
N TYR A 21 -1.50 -0.07 7.61
CA TYR A 21 -2.19 1.22 7.73
C TYR A 21 -3.69 1.04 7.92
N VAL A 22 -4.34 2.06 8.48
CA VAL A 22 -5.78 2.07 8.70
C VAL A 22 -6.40 3.18 7.87
N TYR A 23 -7.45 2.85 7.12
CA TYR A 23 -8.27 3.80 6.37
C TYR A 23 -9.75 3.46 6.55
N GLY A 24 -10.56 4.45 6.96
CA GLY A 24 -12.00 4.24 7.19
C GLY A 24 -12.32 3.16 8.24
N GLY A 25 -11.44 2.94 9.21
CA GLY A 25 -11.58 1.89 10.23
C GLY A 25 -11.24 0.48 9.77
N VAL A 26 -10.71 0.32 8.54
CA VAL A 26 -10.23 -0.94 7.99
C VAL A 26 -8.71 -0.95 8.00
N LYS A 27 -8.11 -2.02 8.50
CA LYS A 27 -6.66 -2.24 8.52
C LYS A 27 -6.23 -2.93 7.22
N TYR A 28 -5.22 -2.38 6.58
CA TYR A 28 -4.64 -2.86 5.33
C TYR A 28 -3.15 -3.14 5.54
N TRP A 29 -2.61 -4.02 4.70
CA TRP A 29 -1.20 -4.34 4.65
C TRP A 29 -0.73 -4.23 3.21
N PHE A 30 0.27 -3.37 2.97
CA PHE A 30 0.96 -3.24 1.69
C PHE A 30 2.30 -3.97 1.78
N GLN A 31 2.72 -4.60 0.67
CA GLN A 31 4.10 -5.05 0.52
C GLN A 31 4.56 -4.95 -0.94
N GLY A 32 5.85 -4.72 -1.14
CA GLY A 32 6.52 -4.78 -2.43
C GLY A 32 7.74 -5.69 -2.40
N TYR A 33 8.00 -6.44 -3.47
CA TYR A 33 9.18 -7.30 -3.57
C TYR A 33 9.59 -7.60 -5.01
N ASN A 34 10.89 -7.90 -5.18
CA ASN A 34 11.43 -8.38 -6.45
C ASN A 34 10.93 -9.79 -6.74
N ARG A 35 10.46 -10.03 -7.97
CA ARG A 35 10.00 -11.35 -8.39
C ARG A 35 11.18 -12.24 -8.82
N PRO A 36 11.15 -13.56 -8.53
CA PRO A 36 12.21 -14.49 -8.94
C PRO A 36 12.44 -14.54 -10.46
N SER A 37 11.40 -14.30 -11.26
CA SER A 37 11.45 -14.25 -12.72
C SER A 37 11.96 -12.94 -13.30
N GLY A 38 12.32 -11.97 -12.45
CA GLY A 38 12.54 -10.59 -12.84
C GLY A 38 11.25 -9.76 -12.73
N GLY A 39 11.43 -8.45 -12.64
CA GLY A 39 10.36 -7.50 -12.37
C GLY A 39 10.10 -7.28 -10.87
N PHE A 40 9.16 -6.39 -10.60
CA PHE A 40 8.72 -6.03 -9.25
C PHE A 40 7.24 -6.36 -9.08
N HIS A 41 6.86 -6.73 -7.86
CA HIS A 41 5.48 -6.98 -7.45
C HIS A 41 5.12 -6.02 -6.33
N MET A 42 3.90 -5.50 -6.34
CA MET A 42 3.30 -4.82 -5.19
C MET A 42 1.89 -5.32 -4.99
N GLU A 43 1.49 -5.49 -3.73
CA GLU A 43 0.16 -5.93 -3.36
C GLU A 43 -0.34 -5.26 -2.08
N VAL A 44 -1.66 -5.20 -1.96
CA VAL A 44 -2.37 -4.71 -0.80
C VAL A 44 -3.39 -5.74 -0.37
N TYR A 45 -3.36 -6.10 0.90
CA TYR A 45 -4.35 -6.94 1.55
C TYR A 45 -5.22 -6.13 2.50
N GLN A 46 -6.48 -6.52 2.62
CA GLN A 46 -7.33 -6.10 3.71
C GLN A 46 -7.13 -7.07 4.89
N TYR A 47 -6.47 -6.59 5.93
CA TYR A 47 -6.07 -7.38 7.09
C TYR A 47 -7.18 -7.47 8.14
N GLU A 48 -7.84 -6.35 8.49
CA GLU A 48 -8.95 -6.34 9.45
C GLU A 48 -10.11 -5.39 9.02
N PRO A 49 -11.34 -5.90 8.87
CA PRO A 49 -11.70 -7.32 8.86
C PRO A 49 -11.01 -8.02 7.67
N SER A 50 -10.56 -9.25 7.86
CA SER A 50 -9.82 -9.95 6.81
C SER A 50 -10.70 -10.23 5.60
N LYS A 51 -10.10 -10.10 4.41
CA LYS A 51 -10.74 -10.45 3.13
C LYS A 51 -9.85 -11.44 2.40
N GLU A 52 -10.46 -12.38 1.67
CA GLU A 52 -9.69 -13.30 0.84
C GLU A 52 -9.08 -12.57 -0.36
N GLY A 53 -7.81 -12.86 -0.62
CA GLY A 53 -7.04 -12.31 -1.74
C GLY A 53 -6.60 -10.86 -1.54
N ALA A 54 -5.72 -10.42 -2.43
CA ALA A 54 -5.30 -9.03 -2.48
C ALA A 54 -6.49 -8.15 -2.92
N VAL A 55 -6.65 -6.99 -2.29
CA VAL A 55 -7.59 -5.96 -2.79
C VAL A 55 -7.04 -5.26 -4.03
N TRP A 56 -5.72 -5.31 -4.19
CA TRP A 56 -5.00 -4.82 -5.35
C TRP A 56 -3.64 -5.49 -5.41
N GLU A 57 -3.19 -5.82 -6.61
CA GLU A 57 -1.85 -6.31 -6.89
C GLU A 57 -1.42 -5.90 -8.29
N VAL A 58 -0.11 -5.76 -8.51
CA VAL A 58 0.45 -5.46 -9.82
C VAL A 58 1.84 -6.06 -9.99
N ASP A 59 2.10 -6.48 -11.23
CA ASP A 59 3.33 -7.11 -11.69
C ASP A 59 3.92 -6.30 -12.85
N LEU A 60 5.00 -5.55 -12.63
CA LEU A 60 5.65 -4.73 -13.67
C LEU A 60 7.16 -4.97 -13.74
N GLU A 61 7.84 -4.31 -14.68
CA GLU A 61 9.26 -4.50 -14.94
C GLU A 61 10.16 -3.85 -13.88
N ASP A 62 9.72 -2.74 -13.28
CA ASP A 62 10.47 -2.04 -12.23
C ASP A 62 9.58 -1.51 -11.09
N GLU A 63 10.23 -1.24 -9.96
CA GLU A 63 9.61 -0.74 -8.72
C GLU A 63 8.88 0.60 -8.92
N MET A 64 9.44 1.50 -9.73
CA MET A 64 8.87 2.83 -9.96
C MET A 64 7.59 2.77 -10.78
N GLU A 65 7.46 1.81 -11.70
CA GLU A 65 6.22 1.54 -12.42
C GLU A 65 5.14 0.98 -11.48
N CYS A 66 5.48 0.01 -10.62
CA CYS A 66 4.54 -0.51 -9.62
C CYS A 66 4.06 0.58 -8.67
N LEU A 67 4.96 1.44 -8.21
CA LEU A 67 4.63 2.56 -7.34
C LEU A 67 3.67 3.55 -8.00
N LYS A 68 3.93 3.93 -9.27
CA LYS A 68 3.01 4.80 -10.02
C LYS A 68 1.63 4.16 -10.16
N ALA A 69 1.58 2.85 -10.38
CA ALA A 69 0.32 2.11 -10.45
C ALA A 69 -0.41 2.14 -9.09
N PHE A 70 0.29 1.94 -7.98
CA PHE A 70 -0.27 2.06 -6.63
C PHE A 70 -0.85 3.45 -6.36
N LEU A 71 -0.07 4.51 -6.61
CA LEU A 71 -0.48 5.90 -6.36
C LEU A 71 -1.71 6.33 -7.18
N ALA A 72 -1.90 5.71 -8.35
CA ALA A 72 -3.04 5.95 -9.23
C ALA A 72 -4.24 5.01 -8.97
N ALA A 73 -4.07 3.96 -8.16
CA ALA A 73 -5.10 2.95 -7.95
C ALA A 73 -6.19 3.47 -6.99
N PRO A 74 -7.48 3.32 -7.32
CA PRO A 74 -8.60 3.78 -6.48
C PRO A 74 -8.92 2.78 -5.35
N ILE A 75 -7.91 2.41 -4.57
CA ILE A 75 -7.96 1.29 -3.61
C ILE A 75 -8.40 1.71 -2.20
N PHE A 76 -8.53 3.02 -1.95
CA PHE A 76 -9.00 3.58 -0.69
C PHE A 76 -10.50 3.91 -0.80
N ASN A 77 -11.35 2.89 -0.82
CA ASN A 77 -12.80 3.05 -1.02
C ASN A 77 -13.16 3.84 -2.30
N GLY A 78 -12.44 3.59 -3.39
CA GLY A 78 -12.59 4.29 -4.66
C GLY A 78 -11.77 5.57 -4.79
N ALA A 79 -11.11 6.03 -3.71
CA ALA A 79 -10.15 7.12 -3.75
C ALA A 79 -8.73 6.61 -4.03
N THR A 80 -7.93 7.47 -4.66
CA THR A 80 -6.48 7.28 -4.81
C THR A 80 -5.74 7.57 -3.51
N PHE A 81 -4.46 7.19 -3.44
CA PHE A 81 -3.62 7.50 -2.28
C PHE A 81 -3.64 8.99 -1.93
N TRP A 82 -3.44 9.88 -2.90
CA TRP A 82 -3.36 11.32 -2.68
C TRP A 82 -4.67 11.94 -2.19
N GLU A 83 -5.81 11.34 -2.54
CA GLU A 83 -7.12 11.78 -2.07
C GLU A 83 -7.39 11.30 -0.65
N ALA A 84 -6.89 10.12 -0.30
CA ALA A 84 -7.06 9.49 1.01
C ALA A 84 -5.98 9.86 2.03
N GLU A 85 -4.85 10.44 1.61
CA GLU A 85 -3.62 10.64 2.39
C GLU A 85 -3.88 11.19 3.80
N LYS A 86 -4.74 12.19 3.93
CA LYS A 86 -5.05 12.87 5.21
C LYS A 86 -5.89 12.03 6.17
N ASP A 87 -6.54 11.00 5.66
CA ASP A 87 -7.43 10.11 6.41
C ASP A 87 -6.77 8.74 6.68
N ILE A 88 -5.54 8.53 6.19
CA ILE A 88 -4.75 7.33 6.46
C ILE A 88 -4.06 7.50 7.81
N THR A 89 -4.25 6.52 8.68
CA THR A 89 -3.53 6.42 9.96
C THR A 89 -2.51 5.30 9.87
N TRP A 90 -1.25 5.62 10.05
CA TRP A 90 -0.20 4.60 10.16
C TRP A 90 -0.24 3.90 11.51
N VAL A 91 0.01 2.59 11.52
CA VAL A 91 0.12 1.78 12.74
C VAL A 91 1.44 1.03 12.70
N ASP A 92 2.22 1.07 13.80
CA ASP A 92 3.22 0.01 14.01
C ASP A 92 2.43 -1.20 14.50
N ASP A 93 2.51 -2.31 13.78
CA ASP A 93 2.06 -3.61 14.30
C ASP A 93 3.16 -4.22 15.20
#